data_AF-A0AAW1CMT1-F1
#
_entry.id   AF-A0AAW1CMT1-F1
#
_cell.length_a   1.000
_cell.length_b   1.000
_cell.length_c   1.000
_cell.angle_alpha   90.00
_cell.angle_beta   90.00
_cell.angle_gamma   90.00
#
_symmetry.space_group_name_H-M   'P 1'
#
loop_
_entity.id
_entity.type
_entity.pdbx_description
1 polymer ?
#
loop_
_entity_poly.entity_id
_entity_poly.type
_entity_poly.pdbx_seq_one_letter_code
_entity_poly.pdbx_strand_id
1 'polypeptide(L)'
;MSNADVSEHKKRKVPKPLQALLKTDIAVTNTFCQIFDRIINPNKFRKHLKVLEISCHALPWLALTLASIWFLWRDSLFQSQVNFMMGLLFDIMNISLLKAFVRRRRPIGDHSDMFFTVGPDQYSFPSGHVSRAVFVTCFFIGLYPSAYILHIVLISWAVAVSISRILLRRHHILDVLGGILLGLAESWFIAVMWLSKSTALWIVSAISDEATNLEGVDDFEGMNVEDL
;
A
#
# COMPACT_ATOMS: atom_id res chain seq x y z
N MET A 1 24.22 -15.14 37.05
CA MET A 1 24.89 -13.94 36.49
C MET A 1 24.82 -14.07 34.98
N SER A 2 23.80 -13.43 34.38
CA SER A 2 23.92 -12.21 33.58
C SER A 2 24.47 -12.47 32.18
N ASN A 3 23.63 -12.27 31.16
CA ASN A 3 23.90 -11.24 30.16
C ASN A 3 22.58 -10.87 29.49
N ALA A 4 21.91 -9.91 30.12
CA ALA A 4 20.94 -9.07 29.45
C ALA A 4 21.71 -8.15 28.49
N ASP A 5 21.71 -8.50 27.21
CA ASP A 5 22.09 -7.58 26.14
C ASP A 5 20.94 -7.50 25.12
N VAL A 6 19.77 -7.14 25.63
CA VAL A 6 18.65 -6.74 24.77
C VAL A 6 18.89 -5.26 24.45
N SER A 7 19.51 -5.04 23.29
CA SER A 7 19.76 -3.74 22.68
C SER A 7 18.77 -2.65 23.10
N GLU A 8 19.20 -1.74 23.99
CA GLU A 8 18.47 -0.52 24.31
C GLU A 8 18.39 0.34 23.05
N HIS A 9 17.34 0.15 22.26
CA HIS A 9 17.02 1.01 21.14
C HIS A 9 16.72 2.42 21.68
N LYS A 10 17.72 3.29 21.59
CA LYS A 10 17.71 4.70 21.98
C LYS A 10 16.43 5.37 21.48
N LYS A 11 15.46 5.62 22.38
CA LYS A 11 14.17 6.25 22.03
C LYS A 11 14.45 7.61 21.35
N ARG A 12 14.02 7.76 20.09
CA ARG A 12 14.21 8.99 19.29
C ARG A 12 13.59 10.17 20.05
N LYS A 13 14.39 11.20 20.35
CA LYS A 13 13.91 12.41 21.04
C LYS A 13 13.10 13.26 20.05
N VAL A 14 11.78 13.19 20.12
CA VAL A 14 10.86 13.98 19.29
C VAL A 14 10.81 15.43 19.81
N PRO A 15 10.82 16.47 18.96
CA PRO A 15 10.66 17.86 19.40
C PRO A 15 9.34 18.10 20.18
N LYS A 16 9.36 18.98 21.19
CA LYS A 16 8.18 19.26 22.04
C LYS A 16 6.92 19.66 21.26
N PRO A 17 6.98 20.54 20.23
CA PRO A 17 5.79 20.89 19.46
C PRO A 17 5.17 19.70 18.73
N LEU A 18 6.02 18.85 18.14
CA LEU A 18 5.56 17.64 17.46
C LEU A 18 4.96 16.62 18.44
N GLN A 19 5.51 16.51 19.66
CA GLN A 19 4.88 15.69 20.70
C GLN A 19 3.48 16.20 21.08
N ALA A 20 3.31 17.52 21.20
CA ALA A 20 2.00 18.11 21.50
C ALA A 20 1.00 17.80 20.39
N LEU A 21 1.39 17.99 19.13
CA LEU A 21 0.57 17.66 17.96
C LEU A 21 0.16 16.18 17.95
N LEU A 22 1.11 15.27 18.17
CA LEU A 22 0.84 13.82 18.20
C LEU A 22 -0.09 13.42 19.35
N LYS A 23 0.03 14.06 20.52
CA LYS A 23 -0.90 13.85 21.64
C LYS A 23 -2.30 14.33 21.31
N THR A 24 -2.43 15.50 20.68
CA THR A 24 -3.72 16.02 20.23
C THR A 24 -4.34 15.09 19.19
N ASP A 25 -3.58 14.62 18.21
CA ASP A 25 -4.07 13.67 17.19
C ASP A 25 -4.59 12.37 17.81
N ILE A 26 -3.89 11.82 18.81
CA ILE A 26 -4.36 10.65 19.56
C ILE A 26 -5.68 10.95 20.29
N ALA A 27 -5.79 12.11 20.96
CA ALA A 27 -7.00 12.49 21.68
C ALA A 27 -8.19 12.65 20.73
N VAL A 28 -8.02 13.39 19.63
CA VAL A 28 -9.06 13.62 18.62
C VAL A 28 -9.48 12.30 17.96
N THR A 29 -8.52 11.44 17.60
CA THR A 29 -8.78 10.12 17.03
C THR A 29 -9.64 9.28 17.98
N ASN A 30 -9.28 9.23 19.27
CA ASN A 30 -10.02 8.46 20.27
C ASN A 30 -11.44 9.01 20.49
N THR A 31 -11.59 10.33 20.59
CA THR A 31 -12.91 10.97 20.73
C THR A 31 -13.80 10.66 19.53
N PHE A 32 -13.26 10.74 18.30
CA PHE A 32 -13.99 10.38 17.09
C PHE A 32 -14.47 8.91 17.12
N CYS A 33 -13.59 7.96 17.44
CA CYS A 33 -13.96 6.55 17.58
C CYS A 33 -15.04 6.34 18.65
N GLN A 34 -14.92 7.00 19.81
CA GLN A 34 -15.89 6.89 20.90
C GLN A 34 -17.28 7.43 20.51
N ILE A 35 -17.33 8.54 19.77
CA ILE A 35 -18.60 9.06 19.25
C ILE A 35 -19.24 8.04 18.31
N PHE A 36 -18.45 7.48 17.39
CA PHE A 36 -18.94 6.49 16.44
C PHE A 36 -19.46 5.21 17.13
N ASP A 37 -18.71 4.69 18.10
CA ASP A 37 -19.07 3.49 18.88
C ASP A 37 -20.40 3.66 19.64
N ARG A 38 -20.83 4.90 19.92
CA ARG A 38 -22.14 5.20 20.54
C ARG A 38 -23.29 5.19 19.54
N ILE A 39 -23.01 5.49 18.27
CA ILE A 39 -24.03 5.58 17.22
C ILE A 39 -24.25 4.22 16.56
N ILE A 40 -23.18 3.44 16.38
CA ILE A 40 -23.18 2.20 15.60
C ILE A 40 -22.62 1.06 16.43
N ASN A 41 -23.25 -0.12 16.35
CA ASN A 41 -22.73 -1.33 16.98
C ASN A 41 -21.39 -1.73 16.34
N PRO A 42 -20.27 -1.63 17.06
CA PRO A 42 -18.93 -1.81 16.48
C PRO A 42 -18.70 -3.24 15.98
N ASN A 43 -19.31 -4.25 16.62
CA ASN A 43 -19.09 -5.65 16.24
C ASN A 43 -19.75 -6.01 14.91
N LYS A 44 -20.96 -5.49 14.65
CA LYS A 44 -21.63 -5.67 13.35
C LYS A 44 -20.88 -4.91 12.25
N PHE A 45 -20.51 -3.67 12.54
CA PHE A 45 -19.89 -2.80 11.53
C PHE A 45 -18.43 -3.19 11.21
N ARG A 46 -17.72 -3.78 12.18
CA ARG A 46 -16.33 -4.26 12.01
C ARG A 46 -16.16 -5.17 10.79
N LYS A 47 -17.14 -6.04 10.49
CA LYS A 47 -17.08 -6.92 9.31
C LYS A 47 -17.04 -6.13 8.00
N HIS A 48 -17.89 -5.11 7.86
CA HIS A 48 -17.91 -4.25 6.68
C HIS A 48 -16.63 -3.44 6.54
N LEU A 49 -16.10 -2.92 7.65
CA LEU A 49 -14.82 -2.21 7.66
C LEU A 49 -13.64 -3.11 7.25
N LYS A 50 -13.69 -4.40 7.59
CA LYS A 50 -12.68 -5.38 7.14
C LYS A 50 -12.76 -5.65 5.64
N VAL A 51 -13.95 -5.67 5.06
CA VAL A 51 -14.09 -5.78 3.59
C VAL A 51 -13.39 -4.61 2.90
N LEU A 52 -13.54 -3.39 3.43
CA LEU A 52 -12.81 -2.22 2.94
C LEU A 52 -11.29 -2.35 3.10
N GLU A 53 -10.82 -2.88 4.23
CA GLU A 53 -9.40 -3.19 4.45
C GLU A 53 -8.87 -4.16 3.39
N ILE A 54 -9.57 -5.28 3.15
CA ILE A 54 -9.19 -6.29 2.15
C ILE A 54 -9.22 -5.70 0.73
N SER A 55 -10.21 -4.88 0.40
CA SER A 55 -10.36 -4.27 -0.94
C SER A 55 -9.17 -3.39 -1.35
N CYS A 56 -8.41 -2.89 -0.37
CA CYS A 56 -7.26 -2.03 -0.61
C CYS A 56 -5.93 -2.71 -0.24
N HIS A 57 -5.92 -4.04 -0.09
CA HIS A 57 -4.71 -4.78 0.21
C HIS A 57 -3.77 -4.82 -1.01
N ALA A 58 -2.46 -4.66 -0.81
CA ALA A 58 -1.48 -4.56 -1.90
C ALA A 58 -1.43 -5.82 -2.78
N LEU A 59 -1.43 -7.00 -2.14
CA LEU A 59 -1.25 -8.29 -2.82
C LEU A 59 -2.28 -8.54 -3.93
N PRO A 60 -3.61 -8.42 -3.72
CA PRO A 60 -4.58 -8.53 -4.81
C PRO A 60 -4.33 -7.57 -5.97
N TRP A 61 -4.04 -6.29 -5.69
CA TRP A 61 -3.80 -5.29 -6.74
C TRP A 61 -2.56 -5.62 -7.58
N LEU A 62 -1.46 -6.02 -6.94
CA LEU A 62 -0.26 -6.47 -7.64
C LEU A 62 -0.53 -7.74 -8.46
N ALA A 63 -1.10 -8.77 -7.85
CA ALA A 63 -1.35 -10.05 -8.51
C ALA A 63 -2.29 -9.91 -9.71
N LEU A 64 -3.36 -9.12 -9.58
CA LEU A 64 -4.30 -8.86 -10.67
C LEU A 64 -3.66 -8.04 -11.79
N THR A 65 -2.88 -7.02 -11.47
CA THR A 65 -2.19 -6.21 -12.48
C THR A 65 -1.16 -7.06 -13.23
N LEU A 66 -0.37 -7.87 -12.51
CA LEU A 66 0.58 -8.80 -13.10
C LEU A 66 -0.15 -9.81 -14.00
N ALA A 67 -1.17 -10.48 -13.49
CA ALA A 67 -1.95 -11.42 -14.30
C ALA A 67 -2.56 -10.76 -15.54
N SER A 68 -2.97 -9.49 -15.43
CA SER A 68 -3.53 -8.74 -16.56
C SER A 68 -2.50 -8.39 -17.64
N ILE A 69 -1.23 -8.26 -17.28
CA ILE A 69 -0.14 -8.00 -18.23
C ILE A 69 0.26 -9.30 -18.92
N TRP A 70 0.47 -10.39 -18.19
CA TRP A 70 1.00 -11.64 -18.77
C TRP A 70 -0.07 -12.61 -19.32
N PHE A 71 -1.22 -12.74 -18.65
CA PHE A 71 -2.24 -13.75 -19.02
C PHE A 71 -3.45 -13.16 -19.74
N LEU A 72 -3.79 -11.89 -19.48
CA LEU A 72 -4.94 -11.21 -20.10
C LEU A 72 -4.50 -10.08 -21.03
N TRP A 73 -3.44 -10.34 -21.81
CA TRP A 73 -2.79 -9.35 -22.66
C TRP A 73 -3.79 -8.59 -23.54
N ARG A 74 -3.78 -7.26 -23.43
CA ARG A 74 -4.50 -6.35 -24.31
C ARG A 74 -3.62 -5.17 -24.67
N ASP A 75 -3.28 -5.07 -25.95
CA ASP A 75 -2.36 -4.06 -26.48
C ASP A 75 -2.77 -2.61 -26.15
N SER A 76 -4.08 -2.34 -26.13
CA SER A 76 -4.64 -1.03 -25.78
C SER A 76 -4.54 -0.67 -24.30
N LEU A 77 -4.39 -1.65 -23.42
CA LEU A 77 -4.27 -1.46 -21.97
C LEU A 77 -2.84 -1.63 -21.46
N PHE A 78 -1.97 -2.28 -22.24
CA PHE A 78 -0.63 -2.64 -21.82
C PHE A 78 0.16 -1.47 -21.22
N GLN A 79 0.16 -0.32 -21.89
CA GLN A 79 0.87 0.87 -21.41
C GLN A 79 0.36 1.34 -20.04
N SER A 80 -0.97 1.38 -19.83
CA SER A 80 -1.55 1.80 -18.56
C SER A 80 -1.35 0.76 -17.47
N GLN A 81 -1.40 -0.54 -17.80
CA GLN A 81 -1.15 -1.63 -16.86
C GLN A 81 0.28 -1.59 -16.30
N VAL A 82 1.29 -1.36 -17.15
CA VAL A 82 2.69 -1.25 -16.71
C VAL A 82 2.91 0.00 -15.85
N ASN A 83 2.35 1.15 -16.24
CA ASN A 83 2.41 2.37 -15.41
C ASN A 83 1.70 2.20 -14.07
N PHE A 84 0.58 1.47 -14.04
CA PHE A 84 -0.15 1.15 -12.82
C PHE A 84 0.67 0.24 -11.90
N MET A 85 1.30 -0.81 -12.47
CA MET A 85 2.20 -1.70 -11.73
C MET A 85 3.38 -0.91 -11.12
N MET A 86 4.01 -0.05 -11.90
CA MET A 86 5.09 0.83 -11.44
C MET A 86 4.63 1.69 -10.26
N GLY A 87 3.44 2.28 -10.33
CA GLY A 87 2.86 3.06 -9.23
C GLY A 87 2.57 2.24 -7.97
N LEU A 88 2.03 1.02 -8.11
CA LEU A 88 1.79 0.13 -6.96
C LEU A 88 3.09 -0.29 -6.26
N LEU A 89 4.15 -0.59 -7.02
CA LEU A 89 5.47 -0.91 -6.48
C LEU A 89 6.08 0.31 -5.78
N PHE A 90 5.94 1.50 -6.37
CA PHE A 90 6.40 2.74 -5.80
C PHE A 90 5.69 3.07 -4.46
N ASP A 91 4.36 2.88 -4.39
CA ASP A 91 3.57 3.00 -3.16
C ASP A 91 4.12 2.10 -2.04
N ILE A 92 4.30 0.81 -2.33
CA ILE A 92 4.81 -0.15 -1.34
C ILE A 92 6.21 0.24 -0.86
N MET A 93 7.09 0.66 -1.77
CA MET A 93 8.43 1.12 -1.43
C MET A 93 8.40 2.34 -0.50
N ASN A 94 7.67 3.40 -0.86
CA ASN A 94 7.58 4.63 -0.07
C ASN A 94 6.95 4.39 1.30
N ILE A 95 5.86 3.62 1.36
CA ILE A 95 5.22 3.25 2.64
C ILE A 95 6.24 2.54 3.52
N SER A 96 6.98 1.56 2.98
CA SER A 96 7.93 0.77 3.75
C SER A 96 9.06 1.63 4.31
N LEU A 97 9.62 2.53 3.49
CA LEU A 97 10.67 3.49 3.89
C LEU A 97 10.17 4.47 4.95
N LEU A 98 9.00 5.08 4.73
CA LEU A 98 8.43 6.04 5.68
C LEU A 98 8.06 5.39 7.01
N LYS A 99 7.49 4.17 6.99
CA LYS A 99 7.22 3.39 8.21
C LYS A 99 8.51 3.09 8.96
N ALA A 100 9.55 2.64 8.27
CA ALA A 100 10.86 2.34 8.87
C ALA A 100 11.54 3.58 9.46
N PHE A 101 11.32 4.76 8.88
CA PHE A 101 11.88 6.03 9.35
C PHE A 101 11.10 6.66 10.51
N VAL A 102 9.76 6.74 10.39
CA VAL A 102 8.92 7.46 11.36
C VAL A 102 8.63 6.59 12.59
N ARG A 103 8.45 5.28 12.41
CA ARG A 103 8.22 4.30 13.49
C ARG A 103 7.11 4.68 14.48
N ARG A 104 6.05 5.32 13.98
CA ARG A 104 4.90 5.72 14.81
C ARG A 104 4.12 4.51 15.30
N ARG A 105 3.70 4.52 16.58
CA ARG A 105 2.87 3.46 17.17
C ARG A 105 1.40 3.58 16.74
N ARG A 106 0.78 2.43 16.44
CA ARG A 106 -0.65 2.30 16.15
C ARG A 106 -1.53 2.66 17.37
N PRO A 107 -2.80 3.05 17.15
CA PRO A 107 -3.76 3.24 18.22
C PRO A 107 -3.92 1.97 19.07
N ILE A 108 -4.29 2.11 20.34
CA ILE A 108 -4.54 0.95 21.21
C ILE A 108 -5.84 0.29 20.78
N GLY A 109 -5.78 -0.98 20.38
CA GLY A 109 -6.94 -1.76 19.98
C GLY A 109 -6.60 -3.22 19.74
N ASP A 110 -7.62 -4.03 19.48
CA ASP A 110 -7.41 -5.41 19.07
C ASP A 110 -6.81 -5.46 17.67
N HIS A 111 -5.64 -6.09 17.59
CA HIS A 111 -4.79 -6.21 16.43
C HIS A 111 -4.60 -7.67 15.99
N SER A 112 -5.20 -8.62 16.73
CA SER A 112 -5.12 -10.06 16.45
C SER A 112 -5.68 -10.44 15.08
N ASP A 113 -6.53 -9.59 14.52
CA ASP A 113 -7.21 -9.80 13.26
C ASP A 113 -6.65 -8.99 12.09
N MET A 114 -5.43 -8.45 12.21
CA MET A 114 -4.69 -7.90 11.07
C MET A 114 -4.07 -9.03 10.26
N PHE A 115 -4.64 -9.29 9.10
CA PHE A 115 -4.07 -10.26 8.16
C PHE A 115 -2.81 -9.69 7.48
N PHE A 116 -1.85 -10.56 7.14
CA PHE A 116 -0.68 -10.24 6.32
C PHE A 116 0.25 -9.12 6.83
N THR A 117 0.30 -8.88 8.15
CA THR A 117 1.25 -7.93 8.73
C THR A 117 2.65 -8.55 8.86
N VAL A 118 3.62 -8.02 8.12
CA VAL A 118 5.03 -8.44 8.18
C VAL A 118 5.93 -7.23 8.46
N GLY A 119 6.89 -7.37 9.38
CA GLY A 119 7.98 -6.43 9.62
C GLY A 119 7.56 -4.96 9.87
N PRO A 120 7.81 -4.00 8.93
CA PRO A 120 7.51 -2.57 9.09
C PRO A 120 6.03 -2.27 9.30
N ASP A 121 5.15 -3.24 9.00
CA ASP A 121 3.72 -3.05 9.06
C ASP A 121 3.17 -2.89 10.49
N GLN A 122 4.03 -3.08 11.51
CA GLN A 122 3.72 -2.73 12.89
C GLN A 122 3.58 -1.21 13.12
N TYR A 123 4.15 -0.38 12.24
CA TYR A 123 4.07 1.08 12.35
C TYR A 123 2.82 1.66 11.66
N SER A 124 2.33 2.76 12.23
CA SER A 124 1.04 3.36 11.84
C SER A 124 1.17 4.45 10.78
N PHE A 125 2.28 5.18 10.72
CA PHE A 125 2.44 6.31 9.80
C PHE A 125 3.33 5.94 8.60
N PRO A 126 2.92 6.27 7.36
CA PRO A 126 1.58 6.70 6.95
C PRO A 126 0.63 5.49 6.81
N SER A 127 -0.66 5.76 6.60
CA SER A 127 -1.64 4.73 6.26
C SER A 127 -1.46 4.24 4.82
N GLY A 128 -0.86 3.06 4.64
CA GLY A 128 -0.62 2.49 3.31
C GLY A 128 -1.89 2.11 2.54
N HIS A 129 -2.96 1.70 3.24
CA HIS A 129 -4.26 1.46 2.58
C HIS A 129 -4.85 2.76 2.03
N VAL A 130 -4.63 3.89 2.72
CA VAL A 130 -5.16 5.17 2.26
C VAL A 130 -4.33 5.72 1.10
N SER A 131 -3.00 5.62 1.19
CA SER A 131 -2.10 5.97 0.08
C SER A 131 -2.51 5.27 -1.21
N ARG A 132 -2.62 3.94 -1.15
CA ARG A 132 -3.05 3.13 -2.29
C ARG A 132 -4.45 3.46 -2.78
N ALA A 133 -5.43 3.60 -1.90
CA ALA A 133 -6.79 3.94 -2.33
C ALA A 133 -6.83 5.28 -3.08
N VAL A 134 -6.10 6.28 -2.58
CA VAL A 134 -5.99 7.59 -3.23
C VAL A 134 -5.23 7.49 -4.55
N PHE A 135 -4.09 6.80 -4.59
CA PHE A 135 -3.33 6.57 -5.82
C PHE A 135 -4.21 5.90 -6.90
N VAL A 136 -4.87 4.79 -6.56
CA VAL A 136 -5.76 4.05 -7.46
C VAL A 136 -6.89 4.95 -7.98
N THR A 137 -7.55 5.69 -7.09
CA THR A 137 -8.62 6.61 -7.47
C THR A 137 -8.12 7.69 -8.43
N CYS A 138 -7.01 8.36 -8.12
CA CYS A 138 -6.45 9.40 -8.98
C CYS A 138 -5.97 8.85 -10.34
N PHE A 139 -5.33 7.69 -10.35
CA PHE A 139 -4.86 7.01 -11.56
C PHE A 139 -6.01 6.73 -12.54
N PHE A 140 -7.10 6.12 -12.05
CA PHE A 140 -8.25 5.79 -12.89
C PHE A 140 -9.08 7.02 -13.30
N ILE A 141 -9.18 8.05 -12.45
CA ILE A 141 -9.78 9.33 -12.85
C ILE A 141 -9.00 9.97 -13.99
N GLY A 142 -7.66 9.95 -13.92
CA GLY A 142 -6.79 10.47 -14.98
C GLY A 142 -6.89 9.70 -16.29
N LEU A 143 -7.06 8.37 -16.23
CA LEU A 143 -7.26 7.53 -17.42
C LEU A 143 -8.63 7.70 -18.06
N TYR A 144 -9.67 7.92 -17.26
CA TYR A 144 -11.06 7.97 -17.72
C TYR A 144 -11.75 9.29 -17.32
N PRO A 145 -11.31 10.44 -17.86
CA PRO A 145 -11.78 11.76 -17.40
C PRO A 145 -13.27 12.02 -17.66
N SER A 146 -13.89 11.35 -18.62
CA SER A 146 -15.33 11.47 -18.93
C SER A 146 -16.23 10.54 -18.11
N ALA A 147 -15.67 9.62 -17.32
CA ALA A 147 -16.43 8.60 -16.59
C ALA A 147 -16.89 9.08 -15.20
N TYR A 148 -17.76 10.08 -15.14
CA TYR A 148 -18.18 10.71 -13.88
C TYR A 148 -18.73 9.75 -12.81
N ILE A 149 -19.50 8.73 -13.23
CA ILE A 149 -20.02 7.72 -12.29
C ILE A 149 -18.88 6.94 -11.64
N LEU A 150 -17.85 6.58 -12.42
CA LEU A 150 -16.66 5.91 -11.92
C LEU A 150 -15.93 6.80 -10.91
N HIS A 151 -15.82 8.10 -11.16
CA HIS A 151 -15.17 9.04 -10.25
C HIS A 151 -15.89 9.07 -8.89
N ILE A 152 -17.22 9.17 -8.89
CA ILE A 152 -18.02 9.16 -7.66
C ILE A 152 -17.80 7.86 -6.88
N VAL A 153 -17.79 6.71 -7.56
CA VAL A 153 -17.56 5.41 -6.93
C VAL A 153 -16.16 5.32 -6.33
N LEU A 154 -15.13 5.69 -7.07
CA LEU A 154 -13.73 5.63 -6.62
C LEU A 154 -13.44 6.61 -5.48
N ILE A 155 -13.97 7.83 -5.53
CA ILE A 155 -13.83 8.82 -4.46
C ILE A 155 -14.55 8.33 -3.21
N SER A 156 -15.79 7.84 -3.35
CA SER A 156 -16.57 7.29 -2.23
C SER A 156 -15.86 6.11 -1.59
N TRP A 157 -15.28 5.22 -2.41
CA TRP A 157 -14.46 4.09 -1.94
C TRP A 157 -13.21 4.56 -1.19
N ALA A 158 -12.43 5.51 -1.72
CA ALA A 158 -11.24 6.03 -1.05
C ALA A 158 -11.57 6.72 0.28
N VAL A 159 -12.67 7.47 0.34
CA VAL A 159 -13.18 8.08 1.59
C VAL A 159 -13.61 7.01 2.58
N ALA A 160 -14.36 6.00 2.13
CA ALA A 160 -14.79 4.88 2.98
C ALA A 160 -13.60 4.09 3.54
N VAL A 161 -12.58 3.81 2.71
CA VAL A 161 -11.32 3.18 3.14
C VAL A 161 -10.66 4.06 4.20
N SER A 162 -10.53 5.36 3.98
CA SER A 162 -9.92 6.31 4.93
C SER A 162 -10.58 6.29 6.30
N ILE A 163 -11.91 6.41 6.34
CA ILE A 163 -12.69 6.36 7.58
C ILE A 163 -12.54 4.99 8.25
N SER A 164 -12.54 3.90 7.47
CA SER A 164 -12.42 2.53 8.01
C SER A 164 -11.14 2.31 8.81
N ARG A 165 -10.04 3.01 8.48
CA ARG A 165 -8.74 2.87 9.16
C ARG A 165 -8.76 3.46 10.56
N ILE A 166 -9.49 4.55 10.73
CA ILE A 166 -9.70 5.20 12.02
C ILE A 166 -10.64 4.34 12.86
N LEU A 167 -11.78 3.93 12.29
CA LEU A 167 -12.80 3.16 13.01
C LEU A 167 -12.33 1.75 13.42
N LEU A 168 -11.48 1.10 12.63
CA LEU A 168 -10.83 -0.16 13.02
C LEU A 168 -9.66 0.03 14.00
N ARG A 169 -9.38 1.28 14.41
CA ARG A 169 -8.28 1.66 15.31
C ARG A 169 -6.92 1.20 14.79
N ARG A 170 -6.74 1.19 13.47
CA ARG A 170 -5.49 0.81 12.79
C ARG A 170 -4.52 1.98 12.67
N HIS A 171 -5.07 3.19 12.55
CA HIS A 171 -4.36 4.41 12.20
C HIS A 171 -4.97 5.61 12.93
N HIS A 172 -4.13 6.58 13.27
CA HIS A 172 -4.58 7.89 13.75
C HIS A 172 -5.00 8.79 12.58
N ILE A 173 -5.69 9.89 12.85
CA ILE A 173 -6.14 10.82 11.79
C ILE A 173 -4.95 11.37 10.99
N LEU A 174 -3.85 11.77 11.63
CA LEU A 174 -2.66 12.22 10.89
C LEU A 174 -2.03 11.11 10.03
N ASP A 175 -2.19 9.83 10.38
CA ASP A 175 -1.70 8.73 9.55
C ASP A 175 -2.51 8.61 8.26
N VAL A 176 -3.83 8.86 8.34
CA VAL A 176 -4.74 8.90 7.19
C VAL A 176 -4.43 10.12 6.32
N LEU A 177 -4.24 11.29 6.90
CA LEU A 177 -3.84 12.49 6.15
C LEU A 177 -2.49 12.30 5.46
N GLY A 178 -1.51 11.69 6.14
CA GLY A 178 -0.23 11.33 5.54
C GLY A 178 -0.38 10.35 4.38
N GLY A 179 -1.29 9.37 4.50
CA GLY A 179 -1.65 8.48 3.40
C GLY A 179 -2.26 9.21 2.21
N ILE A 180 -3.20 10.15 2.44
CA ILE A 180 -3.80 10.94 1.35
C ILE A 180 -2.73 11.73 0.60
N LEU A 181 -1.87 12.45 1.33
CA LEU A 181 -0.81 13.25 0.73
C LEU A 181 0.17 12.38 -0.06
N LEU A 182 0.53 11.21 0.47
CA LEU A 182 1.43 10.29 -0.22
C LEU A 182 0.81 9.76 -1.52
N GLY A 183 -0.43 9.27 -1.49
CA GLY A 183 -1.10 8.77 -2.69
C GLY A 183 -1.30 9.83 -3.77
N LEU A 184 -1.57 11.09 -3.38
CA LEU A 184 -1.60 12.22 -4.32
C LEU A 184 -0.23 12.49 -4.94
N ALA A 185 0.82 12.50 -4.13
CA ALA A 185 2.19 12.70 -4.60
C ALA A 185 2.66 11.58 -5.54
N GLU A 186 2.30 10.33 -5.23
CA GLU A 186 2.60 9.16 -6.07
C GLU A 186 1.84 9.23 -7.38
N SER A 187 0.54 9.55 -7.36
CA SER A 187 -0.22 9.72 -8.60
C SER A 187 0.35 10.83 -9.48
N TRP A 188 0.77 11.94 -8.89
CA TRP A 188 1.41 13.03 -9.62
C TRP A 188 2.75 12.60 -10.21
N PHE A 189 3.58 11.90 -9.43
CA PHE A 189 4.86 11.36 -9.89
C PHE A 189 4.68 10.40 -11.07
N ILE A 190 3.73 9.46 -11.00
CA ILE A 190 3.45 8.52 -12.10
C ILE A 190 2.91 9.24 -13.33
N ALA A 191 2.11 10.30 -13.17
CA ALA A 191 1.64 11.10 -14.30
C ALA A 191 2.80 11.84 -15.00
N VAL A 192 3.79 12.35 -14.24
CA VAL A 192 4.99 13.00 -14.80
C VAL A 192 5.94 11.98 -15.45
N MET A 193 6.12 10.82 -14.82
CA MET A 193 7.02 9.74 -15.25
C MET A 193 6.32 8.73 -16.16
N TRP A 194 5.24 9.13 -16.84
CA TRP A 194 4.42 8.21 -17.61
C TRP A 194 5.23 7.53 -18.71
N LEU A 195 5.38 6.21 -18.59
CA LEU A 195 6.16 5.41 -19.52
C LEU A 195 5.44 5.35 -20.87
N SER A 196 6.20 5.61 -21.93
CA SER A 196 5.75 5.35 -23.29
C SER A 196 5.54 3.85 -23.51
N LYS A 197 4.70 3.49 -24.48
CA LYS A 197 4.45 2.08 -24.80
C LYS A 197 5.72 1.32 -25.20
N SER A 198 6.62 1.95 -25.95
CA SER A 198 7.90 1.34 -26.34
C SER A 198 8.81 1.10 -25.13
N THR A 199 8.90 2.06 -24.21
CA THR A 199 9.66 1.90 -22.96
C THR A 199 9.06 0.79 -22.08
N ALA A 200 7.73 0.74 -21.96
CA ALA A 200 7.04 -0.31 -21.21
C ALA A 200 7.30 -1.70 -21.79
N LEU A 201 7.26 -1.84 -23.12
CA LEU A 201 7.57 -3.09 -23.82
C LEU A 201 9.02 -3.52 -23.58
N TRP A 202 9.96 -2.58 -23.68
CA TRP A 202 11.37 -2.85 -23.46
C TRP A 202 11.63 -3.36 -22.03
N ILE A 203 11.04 -2.72 -21.01
CA ILE A 203 11.18 -3.15 -19.61
C ILE A 203 10.64 -4.57 -19.41
N VAL A 204 9.43 -4.84 -19.90
CA VAL A 204 8.80 -6.16 -19.71
C VAL A 204 9.56 -7.24 -20.47
N SER A 205 10.01 -6.98 -21.71
CA SER A 205 10.83 -7.92 -22.48
C SER A 205 12.13 -8.23 -21.76
N ALA A 206 12.86 -7.22 -21.30
CA ALA A 206 14.13 -7.41 -20.60
C ALA A 206 13.98 -8.31 -19.36
N ILE A 207 12.92 -8.11 -18.57
CA ILE A 207 12.62 -8.95 -17.40
C ILE A 207 12.25 -10.38 -17.82
N SER A 208 11.47 -10.54 -18.89
CA SER A 208 11.06 -11.86 -19.39
C SER A 208 12.22 -12.65 -19.99
N ASP A 209 13.11 -12.01 -20.75
CA ASP A 209 14.28 -12.63 -21.34
C ASP A 209 15.32 -13.03 -20.28
N GLU A 210 15.47 -12.24 -19.22
CA GLU A 210 16.32 -12.61 -18.09
C GLU A 210 15.72 -13.77 -17.27
N ALA A 211 14.39 -13.81 -17.11
CA ALA A 211 13.70 -14.92 -16.45
C ALA A 211 13.86 -16.25 -17.21
N THR A 212 13.74 -16.25 -18.54
CA THR A 212 13.97 -17.45 -19.36
C THR A 212 15.43 -17.91 -19.33
N ASN A 213 16.38 -16.98 -19.24
CA ASN A 213 17.80 -17.32 -19.10
C ASN A 213 18.14 -17.93 -17.73
N LEU A 214 17.42 -17.57 -16.66
CA LEU A 214 17.59 -18.19 -15.34
C LEU A 214 16.97 -19.59 -15.26
N GLU A 215 15.85 -19.83 -15.95
CA GLU A 215 15.27 -21.18 -16.10
C GLU A 215 16.09 -22.09 -17.02
N GLY A 216 16.97 -21.52 -17.87
CA GLY A 216 17.82 -22.24 -18.81
C GLY A 216 19.18 -22.72 -18.27
N VAL A 217 19.50 -22.51 -16.99
CA VAL A 217 20.83 -22.84 -16.40
C VAL A 217 20.82 -24.10 -15.53
N ASP A 218 19.67 -24.67 -15.17
CA ASP A 218 19.61 -25.91 -14.36
C ASP A 218 19.63 -27.22 -15.18
N ASP A 219 19.69 -27.17 -16.52
CA ASP A 219 19.64 -28.36 -17.40
C ASP A 219 20.97 -28.69 -18.12
N PHE A 220 22.07 -27.99 -17.82
CA PHE A 220 23.37 -28.22 -18.50
C PHE A 220 24.59 -28.22 -17.55
N GLU A 221 24.49 -28.91 -16.41
CA GLU A 221 25.68 -29.39 -15.67
C GLU A 221 25.45 -30.86 -15.26
N GLY A 222 25.42 -31.78 -16.23
CA GLY A 222 25.25 -33.20 -15.89
C GLY A 222 25.31 -34.25 -16.98
N MET A 223 25.46 -33.92 -18.27
CA MET A 223 25.57 -34.94 -19.32
C MET A 223 26.88 -34.82 -20.11
N ASN A 224 27.77 -35.79 -19.83
CA ASN A 224 29.03 -36.01 -20.51
C ASN A 224 28.82 -36.41 -21.99
N VAL A 225 29.78 -36.02 -22.83
CA VAL A 225 29.85 -36.30 -24.28
C VAL A 225 30.28 -37.75 -24.57
N GLU A 226 29.97 -38.71 -23.70
CA GLU A 226 30.37 -40.12 -23.86
C GLU A 226 29.20 -41.09 -24.13
N ASP A 227 27.95 -40.62 -24.19
CA ASP A 227 26.77 -41.48 -24.44
C ASP A 227 26.08 -41.24 -25.81
N LEU A 228 26.85 -40.95 -26.86
CA LEU A 228 26.38 -41.02 -28.26
C LEU A 228 27.11 -42.11 -29.06
#